data_AF-A0A9E1EJ07-F1
#
_entry.id   AF-A0A9E1EJ07-F1
#
_cell.length_a   1.000
_cell.length_b   1.000
_cell.length_c   1.000
_cell.angle_alpha   90.00
_cell.angle_beta   90.00
_cell.angle_gamma   90.00
#
_symmetry.space_group_name_H-M   'P 1'
#
loop_
_entity.id
_entity.type
_entity.pdbx_description
1 polymer ?
#
loop_
_entity_poly.entity_id
_entity_poly.type
_entity_poly.pdbx_seq_one_letter_code
_entity_poly.pdbx_strand_id
1 'polypeptide(L)'
;GQEINITTYNLCRINMFLHDIDYDKFNIANEDTLINPQHWDDEPFEAIVSNPPYSIKWEGDDNPVLINDPRFSPAGVLAPKSKADLAFVMHSLSWLATNGTAAIVCFPGIMYRGGAEKKIRKYLVDNNFIDAIIQLPDNLFYGTSIATCIMVLKKSKSENSTLFIDASKEFIKVTNNNKLTDENIEKIVSTCYERTETEYFSKLVPNDAIAEEDYNLSVSTYVEQEDTSEKIDITELNARIAEIVAKENTLRAEIDKIIKEIEG
;
A
#
# COMPACT_ATOMS: atom_id res chain seq x y z
N GLY A 1 19.84 2.27 13.13
CA GLY A 1 18.77 1.29 12.82
C GLY A 1 18.48 0.39 14.00
N GLN A 2 17.38 -0.34 14.02
CA GLN A 2 16.97 -1.16 15.17
C GLN A 2 16.24 -2.44 14.71
N GLU A 3 16.59 -3.59 15.29
CA GLU A 3 16.05 -4.91 14.94
C GLU A 3 15.87 -5.75 16.20
N ILE A 4 14.67 -6.31 16.40
CA ILE A 4 14.33 -7.08 17.60
C ILE A 4 14.90 -8.51 17.56
N ASN A 5 14.96 -9.14 16.40
CA ASN A 5 15.42 -10.51 16.24
C ASN A 5 16.96 -10.56 16.22
N ILE A 6 17.55 -11.18 17.24
CA ILE A 6 19.02 -11.27 17.38
C ILE A 6 19.73 -11.92 16.17
N THR A 7 19.10 -12.88 15.50
CA THR A 7 19.69 -13.53 14.32
C THR A 7 19.69 -12.57 13.14
N THR A 8 18.56 -11.92 12.86
CA THR A 8 18.45 -10.91 11.79
C THR A 8 19.36 -9.71 12.08
N TYR A 9 19.44 -9.28 13.34
CA TYR A 9 20.33 -8.24 13.81
C TYR A 9 21.80 -8.54 13.46
N ASN A 10 22.28 -9.73 13.80
CA ASN A 10 23.65 -10.14 13.51
C ASN A 10 23.90 -10.24 12.00
N LEU A 11 22.95 -10.81 11.25
CA LEU A 11 23.03 -10.87 9.79
C LEU A 11 23.09 -9.49 9.15
N CYS A 12 22.29 -8.54 9.63
CA CYS A 12 22.28 -7.17 9.12
C CYS A 12 23.64 -6.48 9.35
N ARG A 13 24.22 -6.64 10.55
CA ARG A 13 25.57 -6.09 10.84
C ARG A 13 26.66 -6.72 9.97
N ILE A 14 26.61 -8.04 9.76
CA ILE A 14 27.52 -8.72 8.85
C ILE A 14 27.31 -8.23 7.41
N ASN A 15 26.06 -8.01 7.00
CA ASN A 15 25.74 -7.50 5.67
C ASN A 15 26.37 -6.11 5.43
N MET A 16 26.26 -5.20 6.39
CA MET A 16 26.93 -3.88 6.30
C MET A 16 28.45 -4.04 6.11
N PHE A 17 29.06 -4.95 6.86
CA PHE A 17 30.49 -5.24 6.77
C PHE A 17 30.89 -5.84 5.40
N LEU A 18 30.07 -6.73 4.84
CA LEU A 18 30.31 -7.33 3.52
C LEU A 18 30.18 -6.33 2.36
N HIS A 19 29.54 -5.19 2.60
CA HIS A 19 29.43 -4.08 1.68
C HIS A 19 30.47 -2.97 1.97
N ASP A 20 31.56 -3.31 2.67
CA ASP A 20 32.70 -2.43 2.96
C ASP A 20 32.32 -1.15 3.73
N ILE A 21 31.32 -1.22 4.61
CA ILE A 21 30.93 -0.13 5.50
C ILE A 21 31.67 -0.29 6.84
N ASP A 22 32.50 0.70 7.19
CA ASP A 22 33.27 0.69 8.44
C ASP A 22 32.36 0.71 9.69
N TYR A 23 32.82 0.08 10.77
CA TYR A 23 32.03 -0.10 12.00
C TYR A 23 31.66 1.23 12.69
N ASP A 24 32.43 2.29 12.50
CA ASP A 24 32.13 3.63 13.02
C ASP A 24 31.12 4.40 12.17
N LYS A 25 30.70 3.85 11.02
CA LYS A 25 29.74 4.47 10.09
C LYS A 25 28.33 3.92 10.18
N PHE A 26 28.10 2.84 10.93
CA PHE A 26 26.77 2.30 11.13
C PHE A 26 26.53 1.86 12.57
N ASN A 27 25.33 2.09 13.06
CA ASN A 27 24.86 1.54 14.32
C ASN A 27 23.50 0.87 14.12
N ILE A 28 23.43 -0.40 14.50
CA ILE A 28 22.20 -1.16 14.62
C ILE A 28 22.08 -1.55 16.10
N ALA A 29 20.94 -1.25 16.71
CA ALA A 29 20.60 -1.69 18.06
C ALA A 29 19.73 -2.96 18.02
N ASN A 30 19.90 -3.85 19.00
CA ASN A 30 19.10 -5.07 19.12
C ASN A 30 18.05 -4.92 20.23
N GLU A 31 16.88 -4.39 19.89
CA GLU A 31 15.85 -4.05 20.87
C GLU A 31 14.49 -3.83 20.17
N ASP A 32 13.36 -3.86 20.89
CA ASP A 32 12.03 -3.56 20.33
C ASP A 32 11.84 -2.05 20.08
N THR A 33 11.62 -1.67 18.82
CA THR A 33 11.46 -0.27 18.38
C THR A 33 10.25 0.44 19.00
N LEU A 34 9.15 -0.27 19.25
CA LEU A 34 7.93 0.33 19.79
C LEU A 34 7.98 0.48 21.31
N ILE A 35 8.71 -0.40 22.00
CA ILE A 35 8.82 -0.39 23.48
C ILE A 35 10.05 0.38 23.97
N ASN A 36 11.21 0.10 23.38
CA ASN A 36 12.50 0.60 23.80
C ASN A 36 13.26 1.20 22.60
N PRO A 37 12.76 2.32 22.02
CA PRO A 37 13.44 2.97 20.89
C PRO A 37 14.87 3.40 21.27
N GLN A 38 15.78 3.31 20.32
CA GLN A 38 17.22 3.58 20.46
C GLN A 38 17.67 4.65 19.45
N HIS A 39 18.83 5.28 19.67
CA HIS A 39 19.37 6.39 18.84
C HIS A 39 18.70 7.75 19.11
N TRP A 40 18.30 8.01 20.36
CA TRP A 40 17.75 9.30 20.79
C TRP A 40 18.70 10.48 20.58
N ASP A 41 20.02 10.24 20.60
CA ASP A 41 21.01 11.30 20.40
C ASP A 41 21.18 11.70 18.92
N ASP A 42 20.60 10.93 17.99
CA ASP A 42 20.73 11.12 16.54
C ASP A 42 19.46 11.70 15.89
N GLU A 43 18.34 11.79 16.63
CA GLU A 43 17.10 12.37 16.10
C GLU A 43 17.13 13.92 16.10
N PRO A 44 16.48 14.59 15.14
CA PRO A 44 15.60 14.04 14.10
C PRO A 44 16.32 13.66 12.79
N PHE A 45 15.76 12.69 12.04
CA PHE A 45 16.33 12.15 10.81
C PHE A 45 15.76 12.78 9.53
N GLU A 46 16.59 13.03 8.53
CA GLU A 46 16.16 13.58 7.24
C GLU A 46 15.59 12.54 6.27
N ALA A 47 15.97 11.27 6.42
CA ALA A 47 15.48 10.17 5.61
C ALA A 47 15.20 8.94 6.48
N ILE A 48 13.99 8.41 6.38
CA ILE A 48 13.59 7.17 7.06
C ILE A 48 13.00 6.22 6.03
N VAL A 49 13.55 5.01 5.92
CA VAL A 49 12.96 3.93 5.11
C VAL A 49 12.66 2.75 6.03
N SER A 50 11.49 2.14 5.84
CA SER A 50 11.10 1.00 6.66
C SER A 50 10.16 0.05 5.93
N ASN A 51 10.32 -1.24 6.21
CA ASN A 51 9.39 -2.29 5.84
C ASN A 51 9.03 -3.07 7.12
N PRO A 52 8.19 -2.49 7.99
CA PRO A 52 7.83 -3.11 9.26
C PRO A 52 7.04 -4.42 9.02
N PRO A 53 7.11 -5.38 9.96
CA PRO A 53 6.35 -6.61 9.85
C PRO A 53 4.83 -6.34 9.94
N TYR A 54 4.06 -6.97 9.06
CA TYR A 54 2.65 -6.65 8.89
C TYR A 54 1.76 -7.19 10.02
N SER A 55 0.94 -6.31 10.57
CA SER A 55 -0.10 -6.60 11.56
C SER A 55 0.38 -7.51 12.70
N ILE A 56 1.61 -7.31 13.16
CA ILE A 56 2.11 -7.99 14.35
C ILE A 56 1.38 -7.50 15.60
N LYS A 57 1.34 -8.38 16.62
CA LYS A 57 0.91 -7.97 17.95
C LYS A 57 1.96 -7.09 18.60
N TRP A 58 1.52 -6.16 19.43
CA TRP A 58 2.37 -5.29 20.25
C TRP A 58 1.62 -4.91 21.54
N GLU A 59 2.29 -4.25 22.48
CA GLU A 59 1.70 -3.94 23.79
C GLU A 59 0.47 -3.03 23.68
N GLY A 60 0.52 -1.98 22.85
CA GLY A 60 -0.60 -1.07 22.65
C GLY A 60 -1.20 -0.57 23.97
N ASP A 61 -2.52 -0.72 24.13
CA ASP A 61 -3.23 -0.29 25.35
C ASP A 61 -3.07 -1.23 26.56
N ASP A 62 -2.37 -2.37 26.43
CA ASP A 62 -1.95 -3.17 27.59
C ASP A 62 -0.83 -2.49 28.38
N ASN A 63 -0.11 -1.57 27.75
CA ASN A 63 0.85 -0.72 28.43
C ASN A 63 0.27 0.70 28.61
N PRO A 64 -0.19 1.05 29.83
CA PRO A 64 -0.91 2.29 30.07
C PRO A 64 -0.03 3.54 29.92
N VAL A 65 1.30 3.41 29.83
CA VAL A 65 2.17 4.59 29.64
C VAL A 65 2.22 5.03 28.17
N LEU A 66 1.96 4.13 27.22
CA LEU A 66 2.09 4.42 25.79
C LEU A 66 1.10 5.47 25.29
N ILE A 67 -0.07 5.61 25.93
CA ILE A 67 -1.04 6.64 25.56
C ILE A 67 -0.52 8.06 25.76
N ASN A 68 0.46 8.24 26.67
CA ASN A 68 1.12 9.51 26.96
C ASN A 68 2.49 9.64 26.28
N ASP A 69 2.93 8.62 25.53
CA ASP A 69 4.17 8.68 24.76
C ASP A 69 4.06 9.80 23.70
N PRO A 70 5.02 10.73 23.59
CA PRO A 70 5.00 11.79 22.59
C PRO A 70 4.85 11.30 21.14
N ARG A 71 5.26 10.06 20.85
CA ARG A 71 5.11 9.44 19.52
C ARG A 71 3.65 9.15 19.17
N PHE A 72 2.81 8.84 20.15
CA PHE A 72 1.45 8.34 19.93
C PHE A 72 0.35 9.25 20.48
N SER A 73 0.62 9.96 21.58
CA SER A 73 -0.31 10.87 22.24
C SER A 73 -0.95 11.93 21.32
N PRO A 74 -0.28 12.49 20.29
CA PRO A 74 -0.91 13.47 19.41
C PRO A 74 -2.12 12.93 18.63
N ALA A 75 -2.15 11.64 18.31
CA ALA A 75 -3.31 11.01 17.65
C ALA A 75 -4.47 10.73 18.64
N GLY A 76 -4.22 10.84 19.95
CA GLY A 76 -5.20 10.63 21.03
C GLY A 76 -5.67 9.18 21.20
N VAL A 77 -5.14 8.24 20.41
CA VAL A 77 -5.40 6.80 20.50
C VAL A 77 -4.17 6.00 20.08
N LEU A 78 -4.06 4.77 20.58
CA LEU A 78 -3.05 3.82 20.14
C LEU A 78 -3.57 2.96 18.97
N ALA A 79 -2.65 2.46 18.14
CA ALA A 79 -2.99 1.42 17.18
C ALA A 79 -3.52 0.17 17.92
N PRO A 80 -4.40 -0.64 17.31
CA PRO A 80 -4.90 -1.84 17.97
C PRO A 80 -3.77 -2.81 18.34
N LYS A 81 -3.86 -3.47 19.49
CA LYS A 81 -2.83 -4.44 19.95
C LYS A 81 -2.55 -5.58 18.99
N SER A 82 -3.53 -5.94 18.17
CA SER A 82 -3.38 -6.97 17.15
C SER A 82 -2.70 -6.49 15.87
N LYS A 83 -2.42 -5.18 15.74
CA LYS A 83 -1.96 -4.54 14.50
C LYS A 83 -1.06 -3.34 14.80
N ALA A 84 0.25 -3.57 14.83
CA ALA A 84 1.23 -2.52 15.09
C ALA A 84 1.52 -1.58 13.90
N ASP A 85 0.91 -1.80 12.74
CA ASP A 85 1.27 -1.14 11.47
C ASP A 85 1.34 0.40 11.61
N LEU A 86 0.27 1.03 12.11
CA LEU A 86 0.22 2.49 12.30
C LEU A 86 1.05 2.97 13.51
N ALA A 87 1.42 2.10 14.45
CA ALA A 87 2.37 2.46 15.50
C ALA A 87 3.77 2.69 14.91
N PHE A 88 4.21 1.87 13.94
CA PHE A 88 5.45 2.10 13.21
C PHE A 88 5.42 3.39 12.37
N VAL A 89 4.28 3.69 11.74
CA VAL A 89 4.07 4.94 10.99
C VAL A 89 4.20 6.15 11.93
N MET A 90 3.52 6.13 13.08
CA MET A 90 3.58 7.19 14.08
C MET A 90 4.98 7.34 14.70
N HIS A 91 5.67 6.23 14.97
CA HIS A 91 7.05 6.25 15.43
C HIS A 91 7.98 6.91 14.40
N SER A 92 7.88 6.51 13.13
CA SER A 92 8.67 7.07 12.04
C SER A 92 8.39 8.57 11.87
N LEU A 93 7.12 8.99 11.94
CA LEU A 93 6.74 10.40 11.90
C LEU A 93 7.35 11.19 13.05
N SER A 94 7.33 10.66 14.28
CA SER A 94 7.88 11.37 15.44
C SER A 94 9.36 11.71 15.25
N TRP A 95 10.13 10.76 14.72
CA TRP A 95 11.59 10.83 14.57
C TRP A 95 12.03 11.58 13.30
N LEU A 96 11.08 11.90 12.41
CA LEU A 96 11.35 12.60 11.16
C LEU A 96 11.67 14.08 11.39
N ALA A 97 12.70 14.60 10.72
CA ALA A 97 13.02 16.02 10.71
C ALA A 97 11.97 16.83 9.93
N THR A 98 11.87 18.13 10.20
CA THR A 98 10.91 19.01 9.51
C THR A 98 11.13 19.05 8.00
N ASN A 99 12.41 19.01 7.57
CA ASN A 99 12.84 18.93 6.17
C ASN A 99 12.98 17.47 5.67
N GLY A 100 12.65 16.47 6.49
CA GLY A 100 12.87 15.07 6.17
C GLY A 100 11.72 14.43 5.38
N THR A 101 12.01 13.26 4.80
CA THR A 101 11.01 12.38 4.15
C THR A 101 11.11 10.96 4.69
N ALA A 102 9.96 10.36 5.03
CA ALA A 102 9.89 8.93 5.36
C ALA A 102 9.15 8.17 4.26
N ALA A 103 9.61 6.98 3.88
CA ALA A 103 8.93 6.07 2.98
C ALA A 103 8.76 4.71 3.65
N ILE A 104 7.52 4.33 3.94
CA ILE A 104 7.19 3.16 4.76
C ILE A 104 6.33 2.21 3.95
N VAL A 105 6.81 0.98 3.76
CA VAL A 105 6.01 -0.08 3.15
C VAL A 105 4.95 -0.52 4.15
N CYS A 106 3.71 -0.60 3.69
CA CYS A 106 2.53 -0.77 4.51
C CYS A 106 1.63 -1.88 3.95
N PHE A 107 0.97 -2.60 4.86
CA PHE A 107 -0.15 -3.47 4.50
C PHE A 107 -1.37 -2.62 4.09
N PRO A 108 -2.05 -2.89 2.94
CA PRO A 108 -3.12 -2.03 2.43
C PRO A 108 -4.27 -1.78 3.41
N GLY A 109 -4.53 -2.72 4.33
CA GLY A 109 -5.57 -2.59 5.34
C GLY A 109 -5.49 -1.31 6.18
N ILE A 110 -4.30 -0.75 6.39
CA ILE A 110 -4.17 0.48 7.18
C ILE A 110 -4.89 1.68 6.53
N MET A 111 -5.15 1.62 5.22
CA MET A 111 -5.72 2.73 4.45
C MET A 111 -7.22 2.91 4.68
N TYR A 112 -7.95 1.87 5.09
CA TYR A 112 -9.42 1.91 5.16
C TYR A 112 -10.01 1.37 6.47
N ARG A 113 -9.24 0.63 7.29
CA ARG A 113 -9.78 0.06 8.54
C ARG A 113 -10.30 1.15 9.49
N GLY A 114 -11.46 0.90 10.11
CA GLY A 114 -12.12 1.86 11.00
C GLY A 114 -11.53 1.97 12.40
N GLY A 115 -12.29 2.53 13.34
CA GLY A 115 -11.94 2.58 14.76
C GLY A 115 -10.72 3.45 15.06
N ALA A 116 -9.78 2.93 15.86
CA ALA A 116 -8.57 3.65 16.26
C ALA A 116 -7.68 4.01 15.06
N GLU A 117 -7.57 3.12 14.07
CA GLU A 117 -6.74 3.36 12.88
C GLU A 117 -7.27 4.53 12.04
N LYS A 118 -8.60 4.69 11.93
CA LYS A 118 -9.21 5.86 11.28
C LYS A 118 -8.87 7.16 12.01
N LYS A 119 -8.87 7.17 13.35
CA LYS A 119 -8.49 8.36 14.13
C LYS A 119 -7.02 8.73 13.91
N ILE A 120 -6.14 7.73 13.82
CA ILE A 120 -4.72 7.96 13.49
C ILE A 120 -4.59 8.51 12.06
N ARG A 121 -5.29 7.94 11.07
CA ARG A 121 -5.30 8.49 9.69
C ARG A 121 -5.81 9.92 9.67
N LYS A 122 -6.89 10.23 10.40
CA LYS A 122 -7.40 11.59 10.56
C LYS A 122 -6.32 12.54 11.09
N TYR A 123 -5.60 12.16 12.15
CA TYR A 123 -4.47 12.94 12.65
C TYR A 123 -3.39 13.17 11.57
N LEU A 124 -3.01 12.14 10.81
CA LEU A 124 -2.01 12.24 9.76
C LEU A 124 -2.45 13.16 8.60
N VAL A 125 -3.72 13.07 8.19
CA VAL A 125 -4.28 13.88 7.08
C VAL A 125 -4.51 15.33 7.52
N ASP A 126 -5.14 15.55 8.68
CA ASP A 126 -5.47 16.90 9.17
C ASP A 126 -4.21 17.75 9.42
N ASN A 127 -3.12 17.13 9.87
CA ASN A 127 -1.85 17.81 10.08
C ASN A 127 -0.96 17.81 8.82
N ASN A 128 -1.52 17.38 7.68
CA ASN A 128 -0.85 17.38 6.39
C ASN A 128 0.49 16.62 6.41
N PHE A 129 0.55 15.45 7.05
CA PHE A 129 1.79 14.66 7.16
C PHE A 129 1.98 13.64 6.04
N ILE A 130 0.91 13.24 5.36
CA ILE A 130 0.98 12.26 4.27
C ILE A 130 1.26 13.00 2.97
N ASP A 131 2.40 12.75 2.35
CA ASP A 131 2.78 13.37 1.08
C ASP A 131 2.21 12.60 -0.12
N ALA A 132 2.37 11.27 -0.10
CA ALA A 132 1.88 10.39 -1.14
C ALA A 132 1.50 8.99 -0.60
N ILE A 133 0.54 8.35 -1.26
CA ILE A 133 0.19 6.94 -1.09
C ILE A 133 0.37 6.23 -2.44
N ILE A 134 1.26 5.25 -2.48
CA ILE A 134 1.60 4.51 -3.70
C ILE A 134 1.11 3.08 -3.54
N GLN A 135 0.15 2.65 -4.34
CA GLN A 135 -0.27 1.25 -4.41
C GLN A 135 0.66 0.49 -5.34
N LEU A 136 1.33 -0.53 -4.83
CA LEU A 136 2.25 -1.36 -5.60
C LEU A 136 1.55 -2.59 -6.20
N PRO A 137 2.18 -3.22 -7.21
CA PRO A 137 1.73 -4.50 -7.73
C PRO A 137 1.58 -5.57 -6.65
N ASP A 138 0.67 -6.51 -6.91
CA ASP A 138 0.58 -7.75 -6.14
C ASP A 138 1.80 -8.65 -6.40
N ASN A 139 1.95 -9.72 -5.63
CA ASN A 139 3.01 -10.73 -5.82
C ASN A 139 4.47 -10.20 -5.91
N LEU A 140 4.77 -8.98 -5.45
CA LEU A 140 6.14 -8.45 -5.43
C LEU A 140 7.02 -9.12 -4.38
N PHE A 141 6.44 -9.43 -3.22
CA PHE A 141 7.18 -9.94 -2.06
C PHE A 141 7.26 -11.46 -2.07
N TYR A 142 8.37 -12.01 -1.60
CA TYR A 142 8.49 -13.44 -1.36
C TYR A 142 7.55 -13.89 -0.25
N GLY A 143 6.88 -15.03 -0.46
CA GLY A 143 6.02 -15.66 0.55
C GLY A 143 4.63 -15.05 0.73
N THR A 144 4.24 -14.05 -0.07
CA THR A 144 2.88 -13.51 -0.06
C THR A 144 2.46 -13.02 -1.44
N SER A 145 1.18 -13.20 -1.79
CA SER A 145 0.59 -12.65 -3.00
C SER A 145 -0.03 -11.27 -2.80
N ILE A 146 -0.03 -10.78 -1.56
CA ILE A 146 -0.71 -9.54 -1.18
C ILE A 146 -0.03 -8.34 -1.84
N ALA A 147 -0.83 -7.45 -2.44
CA ALA A 147 -0.39 -6.13 -2.85
C ALA A 147 0.02 -5.31 -1.63
N THR A 148 1.03 -4.46 -1.79
CA THR A 148 1.53 -3.59 -0.71
C THR A 148 1.36 -2.14 -1.13
N CYS A 149 1.52 -1.23 -0.18
CA CYS A 149 1.51 0.19 -0.47
C CYS A 149 2.68 0.87 0.20
N ILE A 150 3.12 2.00 -0.33
CA ILE A 150 4.11 2.86 0.32
C ILE A 150 3.37 4.11 0.80
N MET A 151 3.50 4.41 2.08
CA MET A 151 3.11 5.69 2.65
C MET A 151 4.34 6.58 2.73
N VAL A 152 4.31 7.72 2.04
CA VAL A 152 5.35 8.75 2.08
C VAL A 152 4.91 9.84 3.05
N LEU A 153 5.76 10.17 4.03
CA LEU A 153 5.49 11.19 5.04
C LEU A 153 6.45 12.38 4.92
N LYS A 154 5.94 13.58 5.16
CA LYS A 154 6.70 14.82 5.29
C LYS A 154 6.07 15.71 6.36
N LYS A 155 6.88 16.39 7.18
CA LYS A 155 6.39 17.37 8.17
C LYS A 155 6.16 18.76 7.60
N SER A 156 6.87 19.11 6.53
CA SER A 156 6.76 20.41 5.86
C SER A 156 6.37 20.21 4.40
N LYS A 157 5.10 20.50 4.08
CA LYS A 157 4.56 20.50 2.73
C LYS A 157 4.05 21.89 2.37
N SER A 158 4.24 22.30 1.12
CA SER A 158 3.73 23.57 0.60
C SER A 158 2.22 23.54 0.32
N GLU A 159 1.67 22.35 0.08
CA GLU A 159 0.28 22.15 -0.32
C GLU A 159 -0.45 21.19 0.63
N ASN A 160 -1.73 21.45 0.87
CA ASN A 160 -2.62 20.61 1.68
C ASN A 160 -3.30 19.53 0.82
N SER A 161 -2.49 18.75 0.13
CA SER A 161 -2.93 17.70 -0.80
C SER A 161 -2.08 16.45 -0.65
N THR A 162 -2.70 15.28 -0.87
CA THR A 162 -2.01 13.98 -0.88
C THR A 162 -2.03 13.44 -2.30
N LEU A 163 -0.86 12.99 -2.79
CA LEU A 163 -0.75 12.35 -4.10
C LEU A 163 -1.09 10.86 -3.98
N PHE A 164 -2.03 10.38 -4.77
CA PHE A 164 -2.35 8.96 -4.88
C PHE A 164 -1.78 8.43 -6.19
N ILE A 165 -1.06 7.30 -6.15
CA ILE A 165 -0.49 6.65 -7.33
C ILE A 165 -0.92 5.18 -7.37
N ASP A 166 -1.55 4.77 -8.46
CA ASP A 166 -1.86 3.39 -8.77
C ASP A 166 -0.75 2.80 -9.65
N ALA A 167 0.27 2.23 -9.00
CA ALA A 167 1.32 1.50 -9.67
C ALA A 167 1.01 -0.01 -9.77
N SER A 168 -0.23 -0.45 -9.54
CA SER A 168 -0.57 -1.89 -9.49
C SER A 168 -0.26 -2.65 -10.79
N LYS A 169 -0.26 -1.95 -11.93
CA LYS A 169 0.09 -2.48 -13.25
C LYS A 169 1.57 -2.31 -13.63
N GLU A 170 2.38 -1.65 -12.79
CA GLU A 170 3.79 -1.37 -13.06
C GLU A 170 4.68 -2.56 -12.68
N PHE A 171 4.70 -3.60 -13.51
CA PHE A 171 5.60 -4.74 -13.30
C PHE A 171 5.82 -5.55 -14.57
N ILE A 172 6.88 -6.36 -14.54
CA ILE A 172 7.02 -7.53 -15.42
C ILE A 172 6.72 -8.80 -14.63
N LYS A 173 6.05 -9.76 -15.26
CA LYS A 173 5.77 -11.06 -14.64
C LYS A 173 7.03 -11.91 -14.66
N VAL A 174 7.47 -12.40 -13.50
CA VAL A 174 8.66 -13.27 -13.35
C VAL A 174 8.31 -14.53 -12.56
N THR A 175 8.01 -15.62 -13.27
CA THR A 175 7.60 -16.90 -12.66
C THR A 175 6.38 -16.69 -11.74
N ASN A 176 6.57 -16.80 -10.42
CA ASN A 176 5.50 -16.66 -9.43
C ASN A 176 5.39 -15.23 -8.91
N ASN A 177 6.46 -14.44 -8.97
CA ASN A 177 6.52 -13.09 -8.43
C ASN A 177 6.46 -12.06 -9.56
N ASN A 178 5.94 -10.89 -9.23
CA ASN A 178 6.06 -9.72 -10.09
C ASN A 178 7.39 -9.02 -9.76
N LYS A 179 7.96 -8.31 -10.73
CA LYS A 179 9.19 -7.53 -10.54
C LYS A 179 9.00 -6.14 -11.11
N LEU A 180 9.38 -5.13 -10.33
CA LEU A 180 9.55 -3.76 -10.80
C LEU A 180 10.82 -3.66 -11.64
N THR A 181 10.70 -3.13 -12.86
CA THR A 181 11.87 -2.73 -13.66
C THR A 181 12.35 -1.34 -13.23
N ASP A 182 13.57 -0.98 -13.64
CA ASP A 182 14.10 0.37 -13.39
C ASP A 182 13.20 1.46 -14.02
N GLU A 183 12.64 1.17 -15.20
CA GLU A 183 11.67 2.04 -15.89
C GLU A 183 10.37 2.22 -15.06
N ASN A 184 9.84 1.14 -14.47
CA ASN A 184 8.68 1.23 -13.58
C ASN A 184 8.99 2.10 -12.36
N ILE A 185 10.16 1.89 -11.75
CA ILE A 185 10.59 2.65 -10.57
C ILE A 185 10.75 4.12 -10.92
N GLU A 186 11.42 4.45 -12.03
CA GLU A 186 11.64 5.83 -12.45
C GLU A 186 10.32 6.54 -12.78
N LYS A 187 9.36 5.85 -13.41
CA LYS A 187 8.01 6.40 -13.63
C LYS A 187 7.30 6.74 -12.31
N ILE A 188 7.34 5.84 -11.33
CA ILE A 188 6.70 6.06 -10.01
C ILE A 188 7.39 7.21 -9.27
N VAL A 189 8.73 7.22 -9.24
CA VAL A 189 9.53 8.21 -8.52
C VAL A 189 9.40 9.60 -9.15
N SER A 190 9.48 9.71 -10.48
CA SER A 190 9.27 10.99 -11.20
C SER A 190 7.88 11.54 -10.93
N THR A 191 6.84 10.70 -10.98
CA THR A 191 5.46 11.12 -10.65
C THR A 191 5.35 11.64 -9.22
N CYS A 192 6.01 10.98 -8.25
CA CYS A 192 6.08 11.47 -6.87
C CYS A 192 6.80 12.82 -6.75
N TYR A 193 7.90 13.00 -7.47
CA TYR A 193 8.73 14.21 -7.40
C TYR A 193 8.06 15.40 -8.07
N GLU A 194 7.52 15.20 -9.27
CA GLU A 194 6.88 16.22 -10.09
C GLU A 194 5.42 16.48 -9.69
N ARG A 195 4.81 15.55 -8.93
CA ARG A 195 3.40 15.58 -8.50
C ARG A 195 2.42 15.68 -9.68
N THR A 196 2.76 15.07 -10.80
CA THR A 196 1.95 15.08 -12.02
C THR A 196 0.71 14.20 -11.87
N GLU A 197 -0.44 14.71 -12.32
CA GLU A 197 -1.67 13.93 -12.46
C GLU A 197 -1.71 13.24 -13.84
N THR A 198 -1.97 11.95 -13.84
CA THR A 198 -2.04 11.12 -15.05
C THR A 198 -3.26 10.23 -14.98
N GLU A 199 -4.05 10.23 -16.05
CA GLU A 199 -5.26 9.40 -16.14
C GLU A 199 -4.92 7.93 -15.82
N TYR A 200 -5.75 7.32 -14.97
CA TYR A 200 -5.60 5.95 -14.47
C TYR A 200 -4.34 5.61 -13.68
N PHE A 201 -3.47 6.59 -13.38
CA PHE A 201 -2.19 6.33 -12.73
C PHE A 201 -1.95 7.19 -11.50
N SER A 202 -2.28 8.48 -11.54
CA SER A 202 -2.05 9.37 -10.40
C SER A 202 -3.08 10.49 -10.30
N LYS A 203 -3.40 10.87 -9.07
CA LYS A 203 -4.30 11.99 -8.78
C LYS A 203 -3.85 12.75 -7.55
N LEU A 204 -3.90 14.07 -7.62
CA LEU A 204 -3.61 14.94 -6.50
C LEU A 204 -4.90 15.31 -5.79
N VAL A 205 -5.06 14.89 -4.54
CA VAL A 205 -6.34 15.00 -3.82
C VAL A 205 -6.18 15.97 -2.65
N PRO A 206 -6.99 17.05 -2.57
CA PRO A 206 -7.03 17.91 -1.39
C PRO A 206 -7.41 17.14 -0.13
N ASN A 207 -6.79 17.46 1.01
CA ASN A 207 -7.06 16.74 2.27
C ASN A 207 -8.52 16.86 2.72
N ASP A 208 -9.23 17.92 2.35
CA ASP A 208 -10.66 18.09 2.65
C ASP A 208 -11.52 17.03 1.94
N ALA A 209 -11.19 16.68 0.68
CA ALA A 209 -11.88 15.61 -0.04
C ALA A 209 -11.61 14.24 0.61
N ILE A 210 -10.41 14.03 1.18
CA ILE A 210 -10.09 12.81 1.95
C ILE A 210 -10.92 12.75 3.23
N ALA A 211 -11.20 13.89 3.86
CA ALA A 211 -12.07 13.97 5.04
C ALA A 211 -13.54 13.64 4.70
N GLU A 212 -14.02 14.06 3.53
CA GLU A 212 -15.35 13.69 3.00
C GLU A 212 -15.47 12.17 2.76
N GLU A 213 -14.38 11.53 2.31
CA GLU A 213 -14.24 10.08 2.13
C GLU A 213 -13.90 9.32 3.44
N ASP A 214 -14.29 9.89 4.59
CA ASP A 214 -14.15 9.29 5.91
C ASP A 214 -12.71 8.91 6.29
N TYR A 215 -11.73 9.65 5.75
CA TYR A 215 -10.30 9.39 5.87
C TYR A 215 -9.87 8.04 5.28
N ASN A 216 -10.53 7.61 4.20
CA ASN A 216 -10.08 6.49 3.39
C ASN A 216 -8.89 6.90 2.52
N LEU A 217 -7.80 6.14 2.58
CA LEU A 217 -6.57 6.38 1.82
C LEU A 217 -6.34 5.32 0.74
N SER A 218 -7.37 4.55 0.38
CA SER A 218 -7.27 3.55 -0.68
C SER A 218 -7.10 4.27 -2.02
N VAL A 219 -6.06 3.92 -2.79
CA VAL A 219 -5.77 4.58 -4.07
C VAL A 219 -6.93 4.46 -5.04
N SER A 220 -7.61 3.31 -5.08
CA SER A 220 -8.78 3.06 -5.93
C SER A 220 -10.00 3.95 -5.64
N THR A 221 -10.01 4.66 -4.51
CA THR A 221 -11.05 5.66 -4.21
C THR A 221 -10.86 6.92 -5.06
N TYR A 222 -9.62 7.23 -5.45
CA TYR A 222 -9.27 8.51 -6.07
C TYR A 222 -8.78 8.36 -7.50
N VAL A 223 -8.01 7.32 -7.79
CA VAL A 223 -7.51 7.02 -9.13
C VAL A 223 -8.49 6.06 -9.79
N GLU A 224 -9.13 6.52 -10.86
CA GLU A 224 -10.01 5.69 -11.66
C GLU A 224 -9.22 4.55 -12.31
N GLN A 225 -9.82 3.38 -12.45
CA GLN A 225 -9.20 2.29 -13.19
C GLN A 225 -9.64 2.33 -14.65
N GLU A 226 -8.68 2.09 -15.54
CA GLU A 226 -8.95 1.99 -16.97
C GLU A 226 -9.96 0.87 -17.25
N ASP A 227 -11.06 1.21 -17.93
CA ASP A 227 -12.05 0.24 -18.39
C ASP A 227 -11.52 -0.50 -19.62
N THR A 228 -10.93 -1.68 -19.39
CA THR A 228 -10.45 -2.56 -20.45
C THR A 228 -11.51 -3.58 -20.88
N SER A 229 -12.77 -3.43 -20.46
CA SER A 229 -13.82 -4.34 -20.91
C SER A 229 -14.04 -4.21 -22.41
N GLU A 230 -14.15 -5.34 -23.10
CA GLU A 230 -14.56 -5.32 -24.49
C GLU A 230 -15.97 -4.73 -24.55
N LYS A 231 -16.13 -3.63 -25.31
CA LYS A 231 -17.45 -3.11 -25.64
C LYS A 231 -18.15 -4.15 -26.50
N ILE A 232 -18.92 -5.03 -25.86
CA ILE A 232 -19.75 -6.00 -26.55
C ILE A 232 -20.77 -5.23 -27.39
N ASP A 233 -20.71 -5.35 -28.71
CA ASP A 233 -21.78 -4.85 -29.57
C ASP A 233 -23.02 -5.71 -29.33
N ILE A 234 -23.96 -5.17 -28.57
CA ILE A 234 -25.23 -5.81 -28.22
C ILE A 234 -26.00 -6.21 -29.50
N THR A 235 -25.84 -5.45 -30.59
CA THR A 235 -26.48 -5.73 -31.88
C THR A 235 -25.90 -6.98 -32.52
N GLU A 236 -24.57 -7.09 -32.56
CA GLU A 236 -23.87 -8.26 -33.08
C GLU A 236 -24.17 -9.50 -32.22
N LEU A 237 -24.14 -9.36 -30.90
CA LEU A 237 -24.45 -10.45 -29.98
C LEU A 237 -25.89 -10.94 -30.17
N ASN A 238 -26.87 -10.04 -30.29
CA ASN A 238 -28.27 -10.40 -30.54
C ASN A 238 -28.45 -11.08 -31.91
N ALA A 239 -27.75 -10.61 -32.95
CA ALA A 239 -27.77 -11.26 -34.26
C ALA A 239 -27.22 -12.69 -34.20
N ARG A 240 -26.12 -12.89 -33.47
CA ARG A 240 -25.51 -14.21 -33.25
C ARG A 240 -26.41 -15.13 -32.43
N ILE A 241 -27.10 -14.61 -31.41
CA ILE A 241 -28.11 -15.37 -30.65
C ILE A 241 -29.25 -15.81 -31.58
N ALA A 242 -29.78 -14.92 -32.41
CA ALA A 242 -30.86 -15.24 -33.35
C ALA A 242 -30.44 -16.33 -34.35
N GLU A 243 -29.20 -16.29 -34.85
CA GLU A 243 -28.65 -17.31 -35.74
C GLU A 243 -28.53 -18.67 -35.04
N ILE A 244 -28.03 -18.69 -33.80
CA ILE A 244 -27.92 -19.93 -33.00
C ILE A 244 -29.30 -20.54 -32.77
N VAL A 245 -30.31 -19.74 -32.41
CA VAL A 245 -31.68 -20.21 -32.19
C VAL A 245 -32.29 -20.77 -33.48
N ALA A 246 -32.08 -20.12 -34.62
CA ALA A 246 -32.54 -20.62 -35.91
C ALA A 246 -31.91 -21.98 -36.27
N LYS A 247 -30.61 -22.13 -35.99
CA LYS A 247 -29.88 -23.38 -36.19
C LYS A 247 -30.35 -24.48 -35.24
N GLU A 248 -30.62 -24.16 -33.97
CA GLU A 248 -31.20 -25.09 -33.00
C GLU A 248 -32.57 -25.60 -33.48
N ASN A 249 -33.45 -24.70 -33.93
CA ASN A 249 -34.77 -25.07 -34.41
C ASN A 249 -34.71 -25.99 -35.64
N THR A 250 -33.74 -25.75 -36.53
CA THR A 250 -33.52 -26.59 -37.71
C THR A 250 -33.08 -27.99 -37.31
N LEU A 251 -32.08 -28.08 -36.41
CA LEU A 251 -31.59 -29.36 -35.87
C LEU A 251 -32.68 -30.12 -35.12
N ARG A 252 -33.51 -29.44 -34.31
CA ARG A 252 -34.66 -30.07 -33.65
C ARG A 252 -35.65 -30.67 -34.65
N ALA A 253 -35.99 -29.92 -35.71
CA ALA A 253 -36.90 -30.42 -36.74
C ALA A 253 -36.34 -31.64 -37.49
N GLU A 254 -35.04 -31.68 -37.73
CA GLU A 254 -34.36 -32.85 -38.31
C GLU A 254 -34.40 -34.07 -37.37
N ILE A 255 -34.14 -33.85 -36.07
CA ILE A 255 -34.26 -34.90 -35.05
C ILE A 255 -35.69 -35.43 -34.95
N ASP A 256 -36.70 -34.56 -34.90
CA ASP A 256 -38.10 -34.96 -34.83
C ASP A 256 -38.54 -35.78 -36.05
N LYS A 257 -37.97 -35.48 -37.23
CA LYS A 257 -38.21 -36.25 -38.45
C LYS A 257 -37.63 -37.65 -38.35
N ILE A 258 -36.41 -37.79 -37.85
CA ILE A 258 -35.76 -39.09 -37.61
C ILE A 258 -36.56 -39.90 -36.58
N ILE A 259 -37.01 -39.27 -35.50
CA ILE A 259 -37.83 -39.94 -34.47
C ILE A 259 -39.14 -40.46 -35.07
N LYS A 260 -39.86 -39.64 -35.85
CA LYS A 260 -41.08 -40.08 -36.55
C LYS A 260 -40.84 -41.26 -37.51
N GLU A 261 -39.73 -41.26 -38.23
CA GLU A 261 -39.38 -42.39 -39.11
C GLU A 261 -39.09 -43.68 -38.34
N ILE A 262 -38.64 -43.58 -37.08
CA ILE A 262 -38.37 -44.73 -36.20
C ILE A 262 -39.64 -45.20 -35.47
N GLU A 263 -40.51 -44.28 -35.05
CA GLU A 263 -41.70 -44.59 -34.25
C GLU A 263 -42.91 -45.08 -35.07
N GLY A 264 -42.97 -44.77 -36.38
CA GLY A 264 -44.04 -45.19 -37.30
C GLY A 264 -45.19 -44.20 -37.41
#